data_AF-A0A8H4GKC2-F1
#
_entry.id   AF-A0A8H4GKC2-F1
#
_cell.length_a   1.000
_cell.length_b   1.000
_cell.length_c   1.000
_cell.angle_alpha   90.00
_cell.angle_beta   90.00
_cell.angle_gamma   90.00
#
_symmetry.space_group_name_H-M   'P 1'
#
loop_
_entity.id
_entity.type
_entity.pdbx_description
1 polymer ?
#
loop_
_entity_poly.entity_id
_entity_poly.type
_entity_poly.pdbx_seq_one_letter_code
_entity_poly.pdbx_strand_id
1 'polypeptide(L)'
;MEKETAVSPADRVIGALKDRKLPINRNEVESALIDNNKNVENIQWVEEHLGPDTLLSQEELTLLTTLENSGALQNIISDPDLAATRPFLDEDLHSAIESLKTCTSAIQAQTKILNSQFEILNRQSGLQEQRRIRQQRDIERLHQKHESGRQHIAASSSDLARELEASLKTELERVTNDGRKILSVLAVRVKDDDRIIADLEQSVSGIQVTTDDTSITKRASELGSLLAEYVADEIHCRLDRLYLESVKVGRADTADRATETEEEALMTLGDELESLYPEIDILAEMSTRQLFNEPILRELQNVHGQLRMASHKRLENILDTIVGMTSSIGSLGELLQSRESYCATLEALTAAYRTEIGNQFSEKPSSRRETLSMRRRSTPLLSIPTAPEKRMDSSDFQAIAGVLRRIGLSVESVFQVEEQGGKDDCGENALFDKKQHIVECLRNISVGAKLPLVAGLIPSDQASQLLASALSEHSRFKTSLLDAEQDQKLSELESQLSGLQKGIERLNLDVLYQRDRSQEKFMEKWA
;
A
#
# COMPACT_ATOMS: atom_id res chain seq x y z
N MET A 1 7.53 -95.05 -21.45
CA MET A 1 7.87 -96.15 -20.53
C MET A 1 6.72 -96.28 -19.54
N GLU A 2 5.75 -97.11 -19.87
CA GLU A 2 4.91 -97.78 -18.88
C GLU A 2 4.94 -99.25 -19.24
N LYS A 3 5.39 -100.07 -18.29
CA LYS A 3 5.52 -101.51 -18.43
C LYS A 3 4.10 -102.08 -18.50
N GLU A 4 3.68 -102.51 -19.69
CA GLU A 4 2.58 -103.46 -19.86
C GLU A 4 2.92 -104.69 -19.02
N THR A 5 2.29 -104.78 -17.86
CA THR A 5 2.34 -105.98 -17.04
C THR A 5 1.45 -107.00 -17.72
N ALA A 6 2.03 -108.13 -18.10
CA ALA A 6 1.29 -109.26 -18.66
C ALA A 6 0.25 -109.73 -17.63
N VAL A 7 -0.98 -109.25 -17.77
CA VAL A 7 -2.12 -109.67 -16.96
C VAL A 7 -2.41 -111.13 -17.32
N SER A 8 -2.29 -112.02 -16.34
CA SER A 8 -2.62 -113.43 -16.49
C SER A 8 -4.04 -113.58 -17.05
N PRO A 9 -4.31 -114.48 -18.01
CA PRO A 9 -5.64 -114.63 -18.63
C PRO A 9 -6.73 -114.95 -17.59
N ALA A 10 -6.38 -115.66 -16.52
CA ALA A 10 -7.27 -115.93 -15.40
C ALA A 10 -7.70 -114.64 -14.67
N ASP A 11 -6.79 -113.69 -14.47
CA ASP A 11 -7.09 -112.42 -13.79
C ASP A 11 -8.00 -111.52 -14.66
N ARG A 12 -7.87 -111.58 -15.98
CA ARG A 12 -8.72 -110.81 -16.92
C ARG A 12 -10.15 -111.35 -17.00
N VAL A 13 -10.31 -112.69 -16.99
CA VAL A 13 -11.62 -113.35 -16.87
C VAL A 13 -12.27 -113.03 -15.53
N ILE A 14 -11.52 -113.09 -14.43
CA ILE A 14 -12.03 -112.77 -13.08
C ILE A 14 -12.43 -111.30 -12.97
N GLY A 15 -11.67 -110.38 -13.59
CA GLY A 15 -12.02 -108.96 -13.68
C GLY A 15 -13.36 -108.74 -14.40
N ALA A 16 -13.49 -109.28 -15.62
CA ALA A 16 -14.71 -109.13 -16.42
C ALA A 16 -15.96 -109.73 -15.74
N LEU A 17 -15.81 -110.85 -15.00
CA LEU A 17 -16.91 -111.48 -14.26
C LEU A 17 -17.27 -110.73 -12.97
N LYS A 18 -16.29 -110.11 -12.30
CA LYS A 18 -16.53 -109.24 -11.13
C LYS A 18 -17.25 -107.95 -11.51
N ASP A 19 -16.88 -107.33 -12.62
CA ASP A 19 -17.53 -106.13 -13.14
C ASP A 19 -19.03 -106.38 -13.43
N ARG A 20 -19.40 -107.63 -13.69
CA ARG A 20 -20.77 -108.09 -13.99
C ARG A 20 -21.53 -108.68 -12.80
N LYS A 21 -20.95 -108.66 -11.59
CA LYS A 21 -21.53 -109.19 -10.33
C LYS A 21 -22.00 -110.65 -10.41
N LEU A 22 -21.27 -111.51 -11.13
CA LEU A 22 -21.52 -112.95 -11.12
C LEU A 22 -20.80 -113.61 -9.93
N PRO A 23 -21.37 -114.61 -9.23
CA PRO A 23 -20.71 -115.32 -8.13
C PRO A 23 -19.60 -116.24 -8.68
N ILE A 24 -18.37 -116.15 -8.15
CA ILE A 24 -17.20 -116.86 -8.71
C ILE A 24 -16.46 -117.66 -7.63
N ASN A 25 -16.19 -118.94 -7.93
CA ASN A 25 -15.20 -119.77 -7.24
C ASN A 25 -13.83 -119.60 -7.91
N ARG A 26 -12.96 -118.77 -7.32
CA ARG A 26 -11.65 -118.39 -7.89
C ARG A 26 -10.77 -119.59 -8.26
N ASN A 27 -10.80 -120.64 -7.44
CA ASN A 27 -9.94 -121.81 -7.60
C ASN A 27 -10.37 -122.70 -8.78
N GLU A 28 -11.66 -122.72 -9.13
CA GLU A 28 -12.16 -123.50 -10.28
C GLU A 28 -11.74 -122.84 -11.60
N VAL A 29 -11.81 -121.49 -11.68
CA VAL A 29 -11.42 -120.71 -12.86
C VAL A 29 -9.92 -120.80 -13.11
N GLU A 30 -9.10 -120.68 -12.06
CA GLU A 30 -7.65 -120.87 -12.18
C GLU A 30 -7.30 -122.32 -12.57
N SER A 31 -8.01 -123.33 -12.04
CA SER A 31 -7.77 -124.74 -12.41
C SER A 31 -8.20 -125.12 -13.84
N ALA A 32 -9.25 -124.49 -14.38
CA ALA A 32 -9.73 -124.75 -15.74
C ALA A 32 -8.87 -124.07 -16.82
N LEU A 33 -8.23 -122.94 -16.49
CA LEU A 33 -7.39 -122.17 -17.41
C LEU A 33 -5.92 -122.58 -17.36
N ILE A 34 -5.42 -123.11 -16.23
CA ILE A 34 -4.06 -123.63 -16.04
C ILE A 34 -4.05 -125.16 -16.27
N ASP A 35 -4.66 -125.63 -17.36
CA ASP A 35 -4.37 -126.96 -17.89
C ASP A 35 -3.21 -126.83 -18.90
N ASN A 36 -2.05 -127.39 -18.55
CA ASN A 36 -0.73 -127.06 -19.11
C ASN A 36 -0.54 -127.37 -20.62
N ASN A 37 -1.58 -127.83 -21.31
CA ASN A 37 -1.54 -128.20 -22.73
C ASN A 37 -2.45 -127.35 -23.65
N LYS A 38 -3.23 -126.38 -23.10
CA LYS A 38 -4.16 -125.52 -23.89
C LYS A 38 -4.08 -124.01 -23.59
N ASN A 39 -2.99 -123.57 -22.94
CA ASN A 39 -2.90 -122.19 -22.44
C ASN A 39 -2.91 -121.13 -23.56
N VAL A 40 -2.39 -121.42 -24.76
CA VAL A 40 -2.39 -120.49 -25.91
C VAL A 40 -3.79 -120.35 -26.53
N GLU A 41 -4.52 -121.45 -26.70
CA GLU A 41 -5.92 -121.43 -27.18
C GLU A 41 -6.83 -120.72 -26.18
N ASN A 42 -6.60 -120.91 -24.87
CA ASN A 42 -7.34 -120.23 -23.82
C ASN A 42 -7.09 -118.71 -23.81
N ILE A 43 -5.87 -118.24 -24.08
CA ILE A 43 -5.56 -116.80 -24.19
C ILE A 43 -6.23 -116.20 -25.44
N GLN A 44 -6.18 -116.90 -26.58
CA GLN A 44 -6.85 -116.44 -27.81
C GLN A 44 -8.37 -116.38 -27.63
N TRP A 45 -8.95 -117.39 -26.98
CA TRP A 45 -10.38 -117.39 -26.65
C TRP A 45 -10.75 -116.22 -25.74
N VAL A 46 -9.93 -115.91 -24.73
CA VAL A 46 -10.15 -114.78 -23.82
C VAL A 46 -10.07 -113.43 -24.56
N GLU A 47 -9.10 -113.22 -25.45
CA GLU A 47 -9.02 -111.97 -26.23
C GLU A 47 -10.17 -111.82 -27.23
N GLU A 48 -10.58 -112.90 -27.91
CA GLU A 48 -11.68 -112.86 -28.89
C GLU A 48 -13.06 -112.66 -28.23
N HIS A 49 -13.28 -113.27 -27.05
CA HIS A 49 -14.61 -113.31 -26.42
C HIS A 49 -14.78 -112.34 -25.24
N LEU A 50 -13.70 -111.73 -24.71
CA LEU A 50 -13.75 -110.77 -23.60
C LEU A 50 -13.26 -109.36 -24.01
N GLY A 51 -13.40 -109.00 -25.28
CA GLY A 51 -13.13 -107.64 -25.81
C GLY A 51 -14.31 -106.67 -25.65
N PRO A 52 -14.08 -105.34 -25.72
CA PRO A 52 -15.13 -104.32 -25.56
C PRO A 52 -16.22 -104.39 -26.64
N ASP A 53 -15.93 -104.98 -27.80
CA ASP A 53 -16.89 -105.14 -28.91
C ASP A 53 -17.84 -106.34 -28.70
N THR A 54 -17.42 -107.36 -27.95
CA THR A 54 -18.19 -108.58 -27.66
C THR A 54 -18.91 -108.53 -26.32
N LEU A 55 -18.47 -107.62 -25.44
CA LEU A 55 -18.93 -107.49 -24.06
C LEU A 55 -19.67 -106.17 -23.86
N LEU A 56 -20.99 -106.24 -23.65
CA LEU A 56 -21.79 -105.09 -23.22
C LEU A 56 -21.19 -104.44 -21.96
N SER A 57 -20.93 -103.13 -22.03
CA SER A 57 -20.50 -102.33 -20.89
C SER A 57 -21.58 -102.28 -19.81
N GLN A 58 -21.23 -101.98 -18.56
CA GLN A 58 -22.19 -101.92 -17.45
C GLN A 58 -23.30 -100.89 -17.70
N GLU A 59 -22.95 -99.75 -18.29
CA GLU A 59 -23.91 -98.72 -18.69
C GLU A 59 -24.82 -99.21 -19.81
N GLU A 60 -24.26 -99.90 -20.80
CA GLU A 60 -25.00 -100.44 -21.94
C GLU A 60 -25.92 -101.60 -21.53
N LEU A 61 -25.52 -102.45 -20.58
CA LEU A 61 -26.38 -103.49 -20.02
C LEU A 61 -27.55 -102.90 -19.22
N THR A 62 -27.30 -101.82 -18.46
CA THR A 62 -28.40 -101.09 -17.80
C THR A 62 -29.31 -100.38 -18.80
N LEU A 63 -28.75 -99.86 -19.90
CA LEU A 63 -29.55 -99.26 -20.97
C LEU A 63 -30.34 -100.33 -21.72
N LEU A 64 -29.76 -101.48 -22.05
CA LEU A 64 -30.43 -102.55 -22.78
C LEU A 64 -31.54 -103.19 -21.93
N THR A 65 -31.31 -103.42 -20.64
CA THR A 65 -32.36 -103.89 -19.72
C THR A 65 -33.46 -102.86 -19.50
N THR A 66 -33.15 -101.56 -19.48
CA THR A 66 -34.18 -100.50 -19.40
C THR A 66 -34.94 -100.34 -20.73
N LEU A 67 -34.29 -100.55 -21.88
CA LEU A 67 -34.88 -100.55 -23.21
C LEU A 67 -35.75 -101.80 -23.48
N GLU A 68 -35.36 -102.98 -22.97
CA GLU A 68 -36.18 -104.20 -22.99
C GLU A 68 -37.39 -104.08 -22.07
N ASN A 69 -37.20 -103.61 -20.83
CA ASN A 69 -38.30 -103.42 -19.88
C ASN A 69 -39.29 -102.32 -20.32
N SER A 70 -38.86 -101.38 -21.18
CA SER A 70 -39.72 -100.33 -21.75
C SER A 70 -40.30 -100.66 -23.13
N GLY A 71 -39.92 -101.79 -23.75
CA GLY A 71 -40.42 -102.23 -25.06
C GLY A 71 -39.98 -101.37 -26.26
N ALA A 72 -39.16 -100.34 -26.06
CA ALA A 72 -38.74 -99.40 -27.10
C ALA A 72 -37.71 -99.99 -28.09
N LEU A 73 -37.05 -101.09 -27.72
CA LEU A 73 -36.08 -101.78 -28.58
C LEU A 73 -36.73 -102.34 -29.86
N GLN A 74 -38.00 -102.80 -29.78
CA GLN A 74 -38.74 -103.29 -30.95
C GLN A 74 -39.07 -102.19 -31.95
N ASN A 75 -39.21 -100.94 -31.52
CA ASN A 75 -39.49 -99.80 -32.40
C ASN A 75 -38.25 -99.35 -33.17
N ILE A 76 -37.06 -99.38 -32.55
CA ILE A 76 -35.80 -98.96 -33.18
C ILE A 76 -35.33 -100.00 -34.22
N ILE A 77 -35.50 -101.29 -33.94
CA ILE A 77 -35.12 -102.36 -34.90
C ILE A 77 -36.11 -102.42 -36.08
N SER A 78 -37.35 -101.98 -35.88
CA SER A 78 -38.39 -101.97 -36.91
C SER A 78 -38.42 -100.69 -37.74
N ASP A 79 -37.57 -99.69 -37.46
CA ASP A 79 -37.56 -98.41 -38.18
C ASP A 79 -36.78 -98.52 -39.51
N PRO A 80 -37.46 -98.43 -40.67
CA PRO A 80 -36.84 -98.60 -41.99
C PRO A 80 -36.00 -97.37 -42.43
N ASP A 81 -36.05 -96.26 -41.69
CA ASP A 81 -35.44 -94.99 -42.07
C ASP A 81 -33.94 -94.88 -41.77
N LEU A 82 -33.35 -95.82 -41.01
CA LEU A 82 -31.89 -95.90 -40.86
C LEU A 82 -31.18 -96.38 -42.15
N ALA A 83 -31.90 -97.03 -43.07
CA ALA A 83 -31.38 -97.48 -44.35
C ALA A 83 -31.48 -96.41 -45.46
N ALA A 84 -32.15 -95.28 -45.20
CA ALA A 84 -32.48 -94.27 -46.20
C ALA A 84 -31.55 -93.05 -46.21
N THR A 85 -30.28 -93.20 -45.81
CA THR A 85 -29.28 -92.14 -45.98
C THR A 85 -28.88 -92.06 -47.46
N ARG A 86 -29.42 -91.07 -48.17
CA ARG A 86 -29.05 -90.77 -49.57
C ARG A 86 -27.52 -90.56 -49.68
N PRO A 87 -26.83 -91.15 -50.68
CA PRO A 87 -25.42 -90.89 -50.91
C PRO A 87 -25.17 -89.41 -51.25
N PHE A 88 -24.16 -88.80 -50.63
CA PHE A 88 -23.70 -87.45 -50.96
C PHE A 88 -23.36 -87.33 -52.45
N LEU A 89 -23.86 -86.29 -53.13
CA LEU A 89 -23.52 -85.98 -54.52
C LEU A 89 -22.31 -85.05 -54.59
N ASP A 90 -21.45 -85.26 -55.58
CA ASP A 90 -20.23 -84.46 -55.80
C ASP A 90 -20.54 -82.96 -56.02
N GLU A 91 -21.69 -82.62 -56.59
CA GLU A 91 -22.13 -81.23 -56.80
C GLU A 91 -22.41 -80.51 -55.47
N ASP A 92 -23.00 -81.21 -54.49
CA ASP A 92 -23.28 -80.68 -53.16
C ASP A 92 -21.96 -80.47 -52.39
N LEU A 93 -20.99 -81.37 -52.57
CA LEU A 93 -19.64 -81.19 -52.04
C LEU A 93 -18.93 -79.99 -52.69
N HIS A 94 -19.07 -79.81 -54.01
CA HIS A 94 -18.44 -78.68 -54.70
C HIS A 94 -19.03 -77.34 -54.26
N SER A 95 -20.36 -77.23 -54.18
CA SER A 95 -21.04 -76.03 -53.71
C SER A 95 -20.72 -75.72 -52.24
N ALA A 96 -20.62 -76.73 -51.37
CA ALA A 96 -20.20 -76.56 -49.99
C ALA A 96 -18.74 -76.09 -49.88
N ILE A 97 -17.84 -76.59 -50.73
CA ILE A 97 -16.44 -76.15 -50.81
C ILE A 97 -16.35 -74.70 -51.29
N GLU A 98 -17.12 -74.31 -52.30
CA GLU A 98 -17.16 -72.92 -52.79
C GLU A 98 -17.75 -71.96 -51.75
N SER A 99 -18.84 -72.34 -51.08
CA SER A 99 -19.41 -71.59 -49.95
C SER A 99 -18.42 -71.46 -48.79
N LEU A 100 -17.67 -72.52 -48.49
CA LEU A 100 -16.65 -72.48 -47.45
C LEU A 100 -15.48 -71.57 -47.86
N LYS A 101 -15.04 -71.62 -49.12
CA LYS A 101 -13.96 -70.75 -49.64
C LYS A 101 -14.37 -69.28 -49.65
N THR A 102 -15.59 -68.96 -50.07
CA THR A 102 -16.12 -67.59 -50.05
C THR A 102 -16.26 -67.08 -48.62
N CYS A 103 -16.78 -67.90 -47.69
CA CYS A 103 -16.82 -67.57 -46.27
C CYS A 103 -15.42 -67.37 -45.68
N THR A 104 -14.47 -68.26 -46.00
CA THR A 104 -13.07 -68.15 -45.54
C THR A 104 -12.41 -66.88 -46.08
N SER A 105 -12.66 -66.52 -47.33
CA SER A 105 -12.15 -65.29 -47.93
C SER A 105 -12.75 -64.04 -47.26
N ALA A 106 -14.06 -64.05 -46.97
CA ALA A 106 -14.74 -62.97 -46.27
C ALA A 106 -14.22 -62.81 -44.83
N ILE A 107 -14.01 -63.92 -44.11
CA ILE A 107 -13.40 -63.91 -42.77
C ILE A 107 -11.98 -63.36 -42.83
N GLN A 108 -11.15 -63.80 -43.79
CA GLN A 108 -9.79 -63.25 -43.95
C GLN A 108 -9.80 -61.75 -44.24
N ALA A 109 -10.74 -61.25 -45.06
CA ALA A 109 -10.90 -59.82 -45.31
C ALA A 109 -11.30 -59.07 -44.03
N GLN A 110 -12.24 -59.61 -43.25
CA GLN A 110 -12.64 -59.04 -41.97
C GLN A 110 -11.48 -59.02 -40.95
N THR A 111 -10.72 -60.10 -40.84
CA THR A 111 -9.56 -60.17 -39.94
C THR A 111 -8.48 -59.15 -40.33
N LYS A 112 -8.26 -58.93 -41.63
CA LYS A 112 -7.34 -57.88 -42.10
C LYS A 112 -7.82 -56.48 -41.72
N ILE A 113 -9.13 -56.21 -41.82
CA ILE A 113 -9.72 -54.93 -41.39
C ILE A 113 -9.61 -54.78 -39.87
N LEU A 114 -9.89 -55.83 -39.10
CA LEU A 114 -9.84 -55.77 -37.64
C LEU A 114 -8.41 -55.58 -37.13
N ASN A 115 -7.42 -56.24 -37.76
CA ASN A 115 -6.01 -56.04 -37.46
C ASN A 115 -5.56 -54.61 -37.77
N SER A 116 -5.99 -54.02 -38.89
CA SER A 116 -5.64 -52.63 -39.22
C SER A 116 -6.30 -51.63 -38.25
N GLN A 117 -7.55 -51.88 -37.86
CA GLN A 117 -8.23 -51.09 -36.81
C GLN A 117 -7.52 -51.21 -35.47
N PHE A 118 -7.11 -52.43 -35.07
CA PHE A 118 -6.36 -52.66 -33.84
C PHE A 118 -5.02 -51.93 -33.84
N GLU A 119 -4.27 -51.96 -34.94
CA GLU A 119 -3.03 -51.17 -35.07
C GLU A 119 -3.26 -49.66 -34.93
N ILE A 120 -4.32 -49.13 -35.54
CA ILE A 120 -4.66 -47.70 -35.42
C ILE A 120 -5.00 -47.35 -33.98
N LEU A 121 -5.79 -48.19 -33.30
CA LEU A 121 -6.19 -47.98 -31.91
C LEU A 121 -4.97 -48.04 -30.97
N ASN A 122 -4.04 -48.97 -31.21
CA ASN A 122 -2.82 -49.08 -30.43
C ASN A 122 -1.86 -47.89 -30.67
N ARG A 123 -1.80 -47.36 -31.89
CA ARG A 123 -1.06 -46.12 -32.18
C ARG A 123 -1.71 -44.92 -31.49
N GLN A 124 -3.04 -44.84 -31.48
CA GLN A 124 -3.77 -43.77 -30.80
C GLN A 124 -3.61 -43.81 -29.28
N SER A 125 -3.67 -45.00 -28.67
CA SER A 125 -3.44 -45.16 -27.23
C SER A 125 -2.02 -44.74 -26.83
N GLY A 126 -1.01 -45.11 -27.62
CA GLY A 126 0.37 -44.67 -27.41
C GLY A 126 0.53 -43.14 -27.51
N LEU A 127 -0.11 -42.49 -28.49
CA LEU A 127 -0.11 -41.03 -28.62
C LEU A 127 -0.89 -40.34 -27.49
N GLN A 128 -1.96 -40.95 -26.99
CA GLN A 128 -2.73 -40.43 -25.86
C GLN A 128 -1.93 -40.49 -24.57
N GLU A 129 -1.22 -41.59 -24.32
CA GLU A 129 -0.35 -41.73 -23.15
C GLU A 129 0.82 -40.73 -23.20
N GLN A 130 1.47 -40.58 -24.35
CA GLN A 130 2.49 -39.53 -24.51
C GLN A 130 1.93 -38.13 -24.28
N ARG A 131 0.71 -37.83 -24.74
CA ARG A 131 0.03 -36.55 -24.46
C ARG A 131 -0.23 -36.37 -22.96
N ARG A 132 -0.72 -37.40 -22.26
CA ARG A 132 -0.93 -37.36 -20.81
C ARG A 132 0.36 -37.11 -20.05
N ILE A 133 1.44 -37.81 -20.38
CA ILE A 133 2.75 -37.62 -19.73
C ILE A 133 3.29 -36.20 -19.98
N ARG A 134 3.07 -35.64 -21.18
CA ARG A 134 3.45 -34.24 -21.47
C ARG A 134 2.61 -33.26 -20.65
N GLN A 135 1.29 -33.44 -20.63
CA GLN A 135 0.38 -32.62 -19.84
C GLN A 135 0.73 -32.65 -18.34
N GLN A 136 1.00 -33.83 -17.78
CA GLN A 136 1.38 -34.00 -16.39
C GLN A 136 2.69 -33.24 -16.07
N ARG A 137 3.70 -33.36 -16.94
CA ARG A 137 4.96 -32.60 -16.80
C ARG A 137 4.74 -31.10 -16.88
N ASP A 138 3.87 -30.63 -17.76
CA ASP A 138 3.58 -29.21 -17.89
C ASP A 138 2.80 -28.67 -16.68
N ILE A 139 1.87 -29.46 -16.12
CA ILE A 139 1.15 -29.16 -14.88
C ILE A 139 2.11 -29.08 -13.69
N GLU A 140 3.02 -30.06 -13.54
CA GLU A 140 4.04 -30.06 -12.47
C GLU A 140 4.97 -28.86 -12.57
N ARG A 141 5.43 -28.51 -13.79
CA ARG A 141 6.22 -27.29 -14.02
C ARG A 141 5.45 -26.03 -13.63
N LEU A 142 4.16 -25.97 -13.96
CA LEU A 142 3.31 -24.83 -13.61
C LEU A 142 3.15 -24.72 -12.08
N HIS A 143 2.91 -25.83 -11.39
CA HIS A 143 2.86 -25.89 -9.93
C HIS A 143 4.17 -25.44 -9.29
N GLN A 144 5.31 -25.94 -9.79
CA GLN A 144 6.62 -25.56 -9.27
C GLN A 144 6.92 -24.06 -9.48
N LYS A 145 6.54 -23.51 -10.64
CA LYS A 145 6.68 -22.07 -10.92
C LYS A 145 5.77 -21.24 -10.01
N HIS A 146 4.53 -21.68 -9.80
CA HIS A 146 3.60 -21.00 -8.91
C HIS A 146 4.07 -21.03 -7.46
N GLU A 147 4.54 -22.18 -6.97
CA GLU A 147 5.02 -22.32 -5.60
C GLU A 147 6.32 -21.54 -5.36
N SER A 148 7.27 -21.57 -6.30
CA SER A 148 8.47 -20.73 -6.21
C SER A 148 8.14 -19.24 -6.31
N GLY A 149 7.16 -18.85 -7.14
CA GLY A 149 6.63 -17.49 -7.18
C GLY A 149 5.98 -17.06 -5.87
N ARG A 150 5.16 -17.91 -5.24
CA ARG A 150 4.56 -17.66 -3.93
C ARG A 150 5.61 -17.51 -2.84
N GLN A 151 6.59 -18.40 -2.81
CA GLN A 151 7.70 -18.33 -1.85
C GLN A 151 8.52 -17.06 -2.04
N HIS A 152 8.82 -16.68 -3.29
CA HIS A 152 9.51 -15.43 -3.59
C HIS A 152 8.70 -14.20 -3.13
N ILE A 153 7.39 -14.15 -3.44
CA ILE A 153 6.51 -13.05 -3.00
C ILE A 153 6.44 -12.99 -1.47
N ALA A 154 6.29 -14.14 -0.80
CA ALA A 154 6.27 -14.20 0.66
C ALA A 154 7.60 -13.73 1.29
N ALA A 155 8.73 -14.14 0.72
CA ALA A 155 10.05 -13.67 1.15
C ALA A 155 10.21 -12.16 0.94
N SER A 156 9.87 -11.65 -0.25
CA SER A 156 9.90 -10.20 -0.54
C SER A 156 8.97 -9.40 0.38
N SER A 157 7.78 -9.93 0.69
CA SER A 157 6.84 -9.30 1.62
C SER A 157 7.38 -9.24 3.05
N SER A 158 8.00 -10.34 3.52
CA SER A 158 8.67 -10.39 4.84
C SER A 158 9.85 -9.43 4.91
N ASP A 159 10.65 -9.36 3.83
CA ASP A 159 11.78 -8.45 3.75
C ASP A 159 11.34 -6.98 3.79
N LEU A 160 10.27 -6.63 3.08
CA LEU A 160 9.69 -5.28 3.07
C LEU A 160 9.06 -4.93 4.42
N ALA A 161 8.38 -5.87 5.07
CA ALA A 161 7.84 -5.67 6.42
C ALA A 161 8.96 -5.40 7.44
N ARG A 162 10.06 -6.17 7.38
CA ARG A 162 11.22 -5.97 8.25
C ARG A 162 11.95 -4.65 7.98
N GLU A 163 12.03 -4.22 6.72
CA GLU A 163 12.55 -2.90 6.35
C GLU A 163 11.66 -1.77 6.90
N LEU A 164 10.34 -1.92 6.81
CA LEU A 164 9.36 -0.97 7.34
C LEU A 164 9.42 -0.92 8.88
N GLU A 165 9.58 -2.05 9.55
CA GLU A 165 9.77 -2.09 11.01
C GLU A 165 11.08 -1.39 11.43
N ALA A 166 12.17 -1.64 10.69
CA ALA A 166 13.44 -0.97 10.94
C ALA A 166 13.32 0.54 10.74
N SER A 167 12.67 0.99 9.65
CA SER A 167 12.48 2.42 9.38
C SER A 167 11.59 3.08 10.44
N LEU A 168 10.47 2.45 10.81
CA LEU A 168 9.60 2.92 11.90
C LEU A 168 10.37 3.07 13.22
N LYS A 169 11.20 2.08 13.56
CA LYS A 169 12.01 2.14 14.78
C LYS A 169 13.01 3.29 14.73
N THR A 170 13.72 3.46 13.61
CA THR A 170 14.67 4.58 13.45
C THR A 170 13.98 5.93 13.52
N GLU A 171 12.78 6.05 12.94
CA GLU A 171 11.99 7.27 12.99
C GLU A 171 11.47 7.56 14.40
N LEU A 172 11.03 6.55 15.15
CA LEU A 172 10.64 6.69 16.54
C LEU A 172 11.83 7.14 17.41
N GLU A 173 12.99 6.51 17.23
CA GLU A 173 14.23 6.93 17.91
C GLU A 173 14.59 8.38 17.56
N ARG A 174 14.46 8.78 16.28
CA ARG A 174 14.65 10.16 15.83
C ARG A 174 13.70 11.12 16.54
N VAL A 175 12.40 10.80 16.61
CA VAL A 175 11.38 11.60 17.31
C VAL A 175 11.71 11.80 18.79
N THR A 176 12.21 10.76 19.48
CA THR A 176 12.60 10.87 20.89
C THR A 176 13.87 11.72 21.07
N ASN A 177 14.85 11.57 20.18
CA ASN A 177 16.08 12.35 20.20
C ASN A 177 15.80 13.83 19.92
N ASP A 178 14.96 14.12 18.94
CA ASP A 178 14.56 15.48 18.61
C ASP A 178 13.69 16.08 19.71
N GLY A 179 12.83 15.30 20.37
CA GLY A 179 12.13 15.71 21.58
C GLY A 179 13.09 16.17 22.69
N ARG A 180 14.19 15.44 22.93
CA ARG A 180 15.23 15.85 23.90
C ARG A 180 15.96 17.13 23.47
N LYS A 181 16.29 17.27 22.18
CA LYS A 181 16.90 18.51 21.65
C LYS A 181 15.97 19.70 21.80
N ILE A 182 14.69 19.55 21.45
CA ILE A 182 13.67 20.59 21.61
C ILE A 182 13.58 21.01 23.08
N LEU A 183 13.47 20.07 24.02
CA LEU A 183 13.46 20.38 25.45
C LEU A 183 14.71 21.15 25.90
N SER A 184 15.89 20.81 25.38
CA SER A 184 17.13 21.56 25.69
C SER A 184 17.11 22.99 25.13
N VAL A 185 16.60 23.17 23.91
CA VAL A 185 16.47 24.49 23.28
C VAL A 185 15.43 25.34 24.02
N LEU A 186 14.30 24.73 24.40
CA LEU A 186 13.27 25.38 25.21
C LEU A 186 13.82 25.82 26.56
N ALA A 187 14.61 24.99 27.25
CA ALA A 187 15.21 25.35 28.53
C ALA A 187 16.19 26.53 28.41
N VAL A 188 17.00 26.57 27.35
CA VAL A 188 17.90 27.71 27.07
C VAL A 188 17.09 28.96 26.76
N ARG A 189 16.05 28.85 25.93
CA ARG A 189 15.19 29.97 25.55
C ARG A 189 14.44 30.54 26.76
N VAL A 190 13.83 29.71 27.61
CA VAL A 190 13.15 30.18 28.83
C VAL A 190 14.13 30.94 29.73
N LYS A 191 15.37 30.46 29.86
CA LYS A 191 16.41 31.16 30.61
C LYS A 191 16.79 32.51 29.97
N ASP A 192 16.84 32.59 28.64
CA ASP A 192 17.07 33.84 27.93
C ASP A 192 15.88 34.81 28.09
N ASP A 193 14.64 34.30 28.04
CA ASP A 193 13.42 35.07 28.27
C ASP A 193 13.37 35.61 29.70
N ASP A 194 13.72 34.81 30.71
CA ASP A 194 13.84 35.25 32.11
C ASP A 194 14.88 36.37 32.28
N ARG A 195 16.02 36.29 31.57
CA ARG A 195 17.03 37.35 31.55
C ARG A 195 16.47 38.63 30.94
N ILE A 196 15.77 38.52 29.79
CA ILE A 196 15.16 39.68 29.14
C ILE A 196 14.11 40.32 30.07
N ILE A 197 13.29 39.52 30.76
CA ILE A 197 12.30 40.03 31.72
C ILE A 197 12.99 40.75 32.89
N ALA A 198 14.08 40.21 33.43
CA ALA A 198 14.86 40.89 34.47
C ALA A 198 15.46 42.22 33.98
N ASP A 199 15.97 42.26 32.75
CA ASP A 199 16.49 43.49 32.12
C ASP A 199 15.36 44.52 31.89
N LEU A 200 14.14 44.06 31.58
CA LEU A 200 12.95 44.91 31.46
C LEU A 200 12.50 45.44 32.82
N GLU A 201 12.49 44.63 33.87
CA GLU A 201 12.18 45.07 35.24
C GLU A 201 13.16 46.16 35.68
N GLN A 202 14.46 45.96 35.43
CA GLN A 202 15.48 46.97 35.68
C GLN A 202 15.20 48.25 34.86
N SER A 203 14.82 48.13 33.59
CA SER A 203 14.48 49.27 32.73
C SER A 203 13.24 50.03 33.21
N VAL A 204 12.23 49.34 33.75
CA VAL A 204 11.01 49.92 34.34
C VAL A 204 11.33 50.66 35.63
N SER A 205 12.17 50.07 36.50
CA SER A 205 12.58 50.71 37.76
C SER A 205 13.30 52.05 37.56
N GLY A 206 13.93 52.25 36.39
CA GLY A 206 14.55 53.51 35.99
C GLY A 206 13.57 54.61 35.55
N ILE A 207 12.28 54.33 35.40
CA ILE A 207 11.25 55.32 35.05
C ILE A 207 10.86 56.09 36.31
N GLN A 208 11.53 57.22 36.55
CA GLN A 208 11.18 58.10 37.66
C GLN A 208 9.86 58.84 37.37
N VAL A 209 8.91 58.74 38.30
CA VAL A 209 7.68 59.54 38.31
C VAL A 209 7.96 60.81 39.10
N THR A 210 8.06 61.96 38.42
CA THR A 210 8.37 63.24 39.06
C THR A 210 7.19 63.73 39.89
N THR A 211 7.21 63.39 41.17
CA THR A 211 6.19 63.87 42.14
C THR A 211 6.57 65.26 42.68
N ASP A 212 7.83 65.67 42.56
CA ASP A 212 8.39 66.85 43.23
C ASP A 212 8.33 68.15 42.41
N ASP A 213 8.02 68.09 41.11
CA ASP A 213 7.99 69.27 40.22
C ASP A 213 6.96 70.32 40.71
N THR A 214 5.84 69.88 41.27
CA THR A 214 4.79 70.77 41.79
C THR A 214 5.19 71.48 43.10
N SER A 215 6.12 70.90 43.86
CA SER A 215 6.63 71.50 45.09
C SER A 215 7.71 72.55 44.76
N ILE A 216 8.58 72.23 43.78
CA ILE A 216 9.67 73.10 43.33
C ILE A 216 9.11 74.34 42.63
N THR A 217 8.07 74.20 41.79
CA THR A 217 7.39 75.35 41.16
C THR A 217 6.79 76.31 42.17
N LYS A 218 6.07 75.80 43.17
CA LYS A 218 5.48 76.61 44.25
C LYS A 218 6.55 77.33 45.06
N ARG A 219 7.60 76.60 45.45
CA ARG A 219 8.73 77.17 46.19
C ARG A 219 9.46 78.24 45.39
N ALA A 220 9.66 78.04 44.08
CA ALA A 220 10.26 79.05 43.20
C ALA A 220 9.39 80.32 43.16
N SER A 221 8.07 80.18 43.02
CA SER A 221 7.17 81.35 43.02
C SER A 221 7.14 82.08 44.37
N GLU A 222 7.15 81.36 45.49
CA GLU A 222 7.17 81.94 46.85
C GLU A 222 8.49 82.68 47.13
N LEU A 223 9.63 82.10 46.72
CA LEU A 223 10.93 82.75 46.84
C LEU A 223 11.05 83.95 45.90
N GLY A 224 10.43 83.88 44.71
CA GLY A 224 10.38 84.98 43.76
C GLY A 224 9.53 86.16 44.26
N SER A 225 8.38 85.91 44.90
CA SER A 225 7.58 87.01 45.50
C SER A 225 8.34 87.68 46.64
N LEU A 226 9.00 86.89 47.50
CA LEU A 226 9.76 87.40 48.63
C LEU A 226 11.01 88.19 48.19
N LEU A 227 11.65 87.80 47.08
CA LEU A 227 12.73 88.57 46.47
C LEU A 227 12.22 89.90 45.88
N ALA A 228 11.03 89.91 45.27
CA ALA A 228 10.42 91.14 44.77
C ALA A 228 10.12 92.13 45.91
N GLU A 229 9.58 91.64 47.03
CA GLU A 229 9.34 92.44 48.24
C GLU A 229 10.65 93.06 48.76
N TYR A 230 11.72 92.28 48.91
CA TYR A 230 13.00 92.83 49.39
C TYR A 230 13.64 93.83 48.42
N VAL A 231 13.49 93.64 47.11
CA VAL A 231 14.01 94.59 46.11
C VAL A 231 13.21 95.89 46.15
N ALA A 232 11.89 95.82 46.27
CA ALA A 232 11.03 97.00 46.43
C ALA A 232 11.40 97.75 47.72
N ASP A 233 11.49 97.04 48.85
CA ASP A 233 11.88 97.61 50.14
C ASP A 233 13.29 98.25 50.10
N GLU A 234 14.25 97.65 49.40
CA GLU A 234 15.58 98.25 49.23
C GLU A 234 15.49 99.57 48.46
N ILE A 235 14.71 99.60 47.38
CA ILE A 235 14.51 100.81 46.56
C ILE A 235 13.77 101.87 47.38
N HIS A 236 12.74 101.49 48.13
CA HIS A 236 12.01 102.37 49.05
C HIS A 236 12.95 102.98 50.08
N CYS A 237 13.71 102.16 50.81
CA CYS A 237 14.67 102.64 51.80
C CYS A 237 15.75 103.56 51.19
N ARG A 238 16.17 103.31 49.95
CA ARG A 238 17.13 104.16 49.24
C ARG A 238 16.52 105.50 48.81
N LEU A 239 15.28 105.50 48.33
CA LEU A 239 14.54 106.72 47.99
C LEU A 239 14.25 107.54 49.22
N ASP A 240 13.77 106.93 50.31
CA ASP A 240 13.53 107.57 51.60
C ASP A 240 14.79 108.23 52.13
N ARG A 241 15.92 107.51 52.06
CA ARG A 241 17.21 108.07 52.47
C ARG A 241 17.60 109.28 51.62
N LEU A 242 17.49 109.19 50.29
CA LEU A 242 17.81 110.29 49.39
C LEU A 242 16.87 111.49 49.58
N TYR A 243 15.58 111.24 49.78
CA TYR A 243 14.58 112.25 50.10
C TYR A 243 14.96 112.98 51.40
N LEU A 244 15.20 112.24 52.49
CA LEU A 244 15.61 112.81 53.77
C LEU A 244 16.96 113.54 53.71
N GLU A 245 17.92 113.05 52.92
CA GLU A 245 19.19 113.74 52.68
C GLU A 245 18.97 115.05 51.91
N SER A 246 18.14 115.05 50.86
CA SER A 246 17.82 116.25 50.08
C SER A 246 17.08 117.32 50.89
N VAL A 247 16.14 116.91 51.75
CA VAL A 247 15.43 117.81 52.69
C VAL A 247 16.41 118.41 53.71
N LYS A 248 17.36 117.63 54.21
CA LYS A 248 18.39 118.13 55.15
C LYS A 248 19.35 119.12 54.50
N VAL A 249 19.78 118.86 53.26
CA VAL A 249 20.67 119.76 52.50
C VAL A 249 19.95 121.05 52.13
N GLY A 250 18.72 120.97 51.61
CA GLY A 250 17.91 122.15 51.28
C GLY A 250 17.62 123.05 52.48
N ARG A 251 17.47 122.48 53.68
CA ARG A 251 17.29 123.22 54.94
C ARG A 251 18.59 123.80 55.51
N ALA A 252 19.74 123.24 55.16
CA ALA A 252 21.05 123.74 55.59
C ALA A 252 21.51 124.95 54.76
N ASP A 253 21.17 125.00 53.47
CA ASP A 253 21.55 126.09 52.56
C ASP A 253 20.62 127.33 52.63
N THR A 254 19.42 127.20 53.20
CA THR A 254 18.38 128.25 53.25
C THR A 254 18.08 128.76 54.66
N ALA A 255 19.09 128.81 55.54
CA ALA A 255 18.95 129.22 56.94
C ALA A 255 18.40 130.65 57.19
N ASP A 256 17.96 131.40 56.17
CA ASP A 256 17.43 132.76 56.37
C ASP A 256 16.18 133.19 55.58
N ARG A 257 15.60 132.40 54.64
CA ARG A 257 14.23 132.65 54.11
C ARG A 257 13.69 131.42 53.35
N ALA A 258 12.92 130.57 54.03
CA ALA A 258 12.06 129.62 53.34
C ALA A 258 10.97 130.38 52.58
N THR A 259 10.87 130.17 51.27
CA THR A 259 9.76 130.70 50.46
C THR A 259 8.64 129.67 50.43
N GLU A 260 7.37 130.09 50.53
CA GLU A 260 6.19 129.20 50.47
C GLU A 260 6.24 128.26 49.24
N THR A 261 6.92 128.70 48.18
CA THR A 261 7.18 127.94 46.94
C THR A 261 8.09 126.71 47.12
N GLU A 262 9.04 126.71 48.06
CA GLU A 262 9.90 125.55 48.35
C GLU A 262 9.17 124.47 49.17
N GLU A 263 8.25 124.89 50.05
CA GLU A 263 7.42 123.99 50.85
C GLU A 263 6.34 123.32 49.97
N GLU A 264 5.73 124.06 49.06
CA GLU A 264 4.82 123.49 48.04
C GLU A 264 5.55 122.49 47.12
N ALA A 265 6.78 122.79 46.69
CA ALA A 265 7.58 121.89 45.84
C ALA A 265 7.98 120.59 46.57
N LEU A 266 8.24 120.65 47.88
CA LEU A 266 8.50 119.47 48.71
C LEU A 266 7.25 118.62 48.92
N MET A 267 6.08 119.25 49.08
CA MET A 267 4.80 118.53 49.16
C MET A 267 4.46 117.83 47.85
N THR A 268 4.64 118.49 46.70
CA THR A 268 4.43 117.85 45.39
C THR A 268 5.41 116.69 45.15
N LEU A 269 6.66 116.82 45.59
CA LEU A 269 7.65 115.75 45.49
C LEU A 269 7.29 114.55 46.39
N GLY A 270 6.72 114.82 47.58
CA GLY A 270 6.18 113.79 48.46
C GLY A 270 5.02 113.02 47.83
N ASP A 271 4.06 113.73 47.23
CA ASP A 271 2.92 113.12 46.53
C ASP A 271 3.36 112.30 45.30
N GLU A 272 4.34 112.79 44.54
CA GLU A 272 4.95 112.06 43.43
C GLU A 272 5.69 110.79 43.90
N LEU A 273 6.37 110.86 45.05
CA LEU A 273 7.06 109.72 45.66
C LEU A 273 6.06 108.66 46.16
N GLU A 274 4.97 109.09 46.80
CA GLU A 274 3.86 108.19 47.21
C GLU A 274 3.20 107.50 46.01
N SER A 275 3.08 108.21 44.87
CA SER A 275 2.59 107.61 43.63
C SER A 275 3.58 106.63 42.98
N LEU A 276 4.88 106.77 43.26
CA LEU A 276 5.94 105.95 42.64
C LEU A 276 6.14 104.60 43.33
N TYR A 277 5.91 104.50 44.65
CA TYR A 277 6.03 103.22 45.39
C TYR A 277 5.23 102.04 44.80
N PRO A 278 3.92 102.17 44.49
CA PRO A 278 3.19 101.07 43.88
C PRO A 278 3.72 100.68 42.49
N GLU A 279 4.31 101.63 41.75
CA GLU A 279 4.97 101.33 40.47
C GLU A 279 6.29 100.57 40.69
N ILE A 280 7.05 100.92 41.73
CA ILE A 280 8.27 100.20 42.14
C ILE A 280 7.93 98.76 42.55
N ASP A 281 6.85 98.54 43.31
CA ASP A 281 6.40 97.20 43.68
C ASP A 281 6.09 96.34 42.45
N ILE A 282 5.33 96.89 41.49
CA ILE A 282 4.98 96.20 40.24
C ILE A 282 6.24 95.92 39.40
N LEU A 283 7.17 96.88 39.30
CA LEU A 283 8.41 96.71 38.54
C LEU A 283 9.37 95.71 39.21
N ALA A 284 9.42 95.67 40.55
CA ALA A 284 10.19 94.68 41.31
C ALA A 284 9.60 93.28 41.12
N GLU A 285 8.27 93.13 41.13
CA GLU A 285 7.59 91.87 40.83
C GLU A 285 7.85 91.42 39.38
N MET A 286 7.67 92.32 38.41
CA MET A 286 7.89 92.03 36.99
C MET A 286 9.34 91.64 36.70
N SER A 287 10.31 92.38 37.25
CA SER A 287 11.73 92.09 37.05
C SER A 287 12.14 90.76 37.68
N THR A 288 11.68 90.48 38.90
CA THR A 288 11.96 89.22 39.59
C THR A 288 11.31 88.03 38.88
N ARG A 289 10.09 88.22 38.38
CA ARG A 289 9.38 87.22 37.58
C ARG A 289 10.11 86.92 36.28
N GLN A 290 10.56 87.94 35.56
CA GLN A 290 11.23 87.79 34.27
C GLN A 290 12.65 87.22 34.40
N LEU A 291 13.41 87.64 35.43
CA LEU A 291 14.80 87.24 35.62
C LEU A 291 14.96 85.86 36.26
N PHE A 292 14.03 85.47 37.16
CA PHE A 292 14.18 84.25 37.95
C PHE A 292 13.04 83.26 37.73
N ASN A 293 11.78 83.66 37.95
CA ASN A 293 10.66 82.71 37.93
C ASN A 293 10.44 82.08 36.53
N GLU A 294 10.40 82.90 35.47
CA GLU A 294 10.16 82.41 34.11
C GLU A 294 11.28 81.48 33.59
N PRO A 295 12.58 81.80 33.76
CA PRO A 295 13.66 80.88 33.42
C PRO A 295 13.62 79.56 34.21
N ILE A 296 13.35 79.61 35.52
CA ILE A 296 13.25 78.41 36.36
C ILE A 296 12.09 77.53 35.90
N LEU A 297 10.92 78.12 35.62
CA LEU A 297 9.77 77.38 35.10
C LEU A 297 10.04 76.78 33.72
N ARG A 298 10.73 77.51 32.84
CA ARG A 298 11.10 77.03 31.51
C ARG A 298 12.09 75.86 31.56
N GLU A 299 13.12 75.94 32.40
CA GLU A 299 14.07 74.84 32.57
C GLU A 299 13.41 73.63 33.23
N LEU A 300 12.53 73.82 34.21
CA LEU A 300 11.77 72.72 34.80
C LEU A 300 10.87 72.04 33.76
N GLN A 301 10.17 72.80 32.92
CA GLN A 301 9.38 72.26 31.82
C GLN A 301 10.24 71.52 30.79
N ASN A 302 11.43 72.02 30.49
CA ASN A 302 12.38 71.37 29.58
C ASN A 302 12.87 70.03 30.14
N VAL A 303 13.31 70.01 31.41
CA VAL A 303 13.73 68.79 32.12
C VAL A 303 12.58 67.78 32.19
N HIS A 304 11.37 68.24 32.52
CA HIS A 304 10.17 67.41 32.54
C HIS A 304 9.86 66.83 31.14
N GLY A 305 9.96 67.65 30.09
CA GLY A 305 9.79 67.23 28.71
C GLY A 305 10.82 66.16 28.29
N GLN A 306 12.09 66.35 28.64
CA GLN A 306 13.16 65.39 28.37
C GLN A 306 12.96 64.08 29.12
N LEU A 307 12.57 64.13 30.40
CA LEU A 307 12.29 62.94 31.19
C LEU A 307 11.06 62.19 30.67
N ARG A 308 10.01 62.91 30.25
CA ARG A 308 8.83 62.33 29.60
C ARG A 308 9.17 61.66 28.28
N MET A 309 10.02 62.27 27.46
CA MET A 309 10.50 61.65 26.22
C MET A 309 11.36 60.42 26.48
N ALA A 310 12.28 60.48 27.46
CA ALA A 310 13.13 59.36 27.82
C ALA A 310 12.33 58.19 28.40
N SER A 311 11.35 58.45 29.27
CA SER A 311 10.44 57.44 29.80
C SER A 311 9.55 56.85 28.71
N HIS A 312 9.00 57.67 27.81
CA HIS A 312 8.21 57.18 26.68
C HIS A 312 9.02 56.25 25.77
N LYS A 313 10.26 56.64 25.40
CA LYS A 313 11.16 55.79 24.61
C LYS A 313 11.51 54.48 25.32
N ARG A 314 11.69 54.49 26.65
CA ARG A 314 11.89 53.27 27.43
C ARG A 314 10.66 52.37 27.41
N LEU A 315 9.46 52.94 27.57
CA LEU A 315 8.20 52.20 27.50
C LEU A 315 7.95 51.61 26.11
N GLU A 316 8.28 52.33 25.05
CA GLU A 316 8.21 51.83 23.66
C GLU A 316 9.15 50.64 23.47
N ASN A 317 10.42 50.76 23.91
CA ASN A 317 11.35 49.64 23.89
C ASN A 317 10.84 48.42 24.68
N ILE A 318 10.21 48.64 25.85
CA ILE A 318 9.62 47.56 26.66
C ILE A 318 8.44 46.91 25.92
N LEU A 319 7.62 47.69 25.23
CA LEU A 319 6.51 47.17 24.45
C LEU A 319 7.02 46.34 23.27
N ASP A 320 8.02 46.84 22.54
CA ASP A 320 8.63 46.13 21.40
C ASP A 320 9.26 44.80 21.81
N THR A 321 9.97 44.75 22.95
CA THR A 321 10.55 43.50 23.45
C THR A 321 9.46 42.51 23.85
N ILE A 322 8.40 42.93 24.54
CA ILE A 322 7.28 42.06 24.92
C ILE A 322 6.55 41.52 23.68
N VAL A 323 6.31 42.35 22.66
CA VAL A 323 5.71 41.93 21.39
C VAL A 323 6.64 40.94 20.66
N GLY A 324 7.95 41.20 20.64
CA GLY A 324 8.95 40.30 20.12
C GLY A 324 8.97 38.93 20.83
N MET A 325 8.92 38.92 22.16
CA MET A 325 8.83 37.69 22.96
C MET A 325 7.53 36.94 22.68
N THR A 326 6.40 37.65 22.57
CA THR A 326 5.08 37.05 22.32
C THR A 326 4.97 36.43 20.93
N SER A 327 5.50 37.09 19.90
CA SER A 327 5.54 36.51 18.53
C SER A 327 6.51 35.32 18.47
N SER A 328 7.64 35.42 19.17
CA SER A 328 8.63 34.35 19.29
C SER A 328 8.11 33.11 20.01
N ILE A 329 7.31 33.26 21.07
CA ILE A 329 6.67 32.13 21.75
C ILE A 329 5.51 31.55 20.93
N GLY A 330 4.76 32.39 20.21
CA GLY A 330 3.72 31.95 19.28
C GLY A 330 4.25 31.05 18.16
N SER A 331 5.30 31.50 17.45
CA SER A 331 5.95 30.70 16.39
C SER A 331 6.54 29.38 16.91
N LEU A 332 7.11 29.39 18.12
CA LEU A 332 7.57 28.18 18.79
C LEU A 332 6.42 27.22 19.11
N GLY A 333 5.27 27.75 19.53
CA GLY A 333 4.05 26.99 19.77
C GLY A 333 3.55 26.30 18.50
N GLU A 334 3.51 27.00 17.36
CA GLU A 334 3.14 26.42 16.07
C GLU A 334 4.10 25.29 15.66
N LEU A 335 5.41 25.49 15.84
CA LEU A 335 6.41 24.46 15.56
C LEU A 335 6.19 23.21 16.44
N LEU A 336 5.95 23.40 17.74
CA LEU A 336 5.67 22.30 18.67
C LEU A 336 4.38 21.56 18.32
N GLN A 337 3.33 22.27 17.94
CA GLN A 337 2.06 21.69 17.52
C GLN A 337 2.20 20.87 16.23
N SER A 338 2.91 21.40 15.24
CA SER A 338 3.20 20.66 14.00
C SER A 338 3.97 19.37 14.30
N ARG A 339 4.94 19.42 15.22
CA ARG A 339 5.70 18.25 15.67
C ARG A 339 4.83 17.27 16.44
N GLU A 340 3.96 17.72 17.33
CA GLU A 340 3.03 16.87 18.06
C GLU A 340 2.11 16.12 17.09
N SER A 341 1.58 16.81 16.08
CA SER A 341 0.78 16.18 15.04
C SER A 341 1.57 15.12 14.26
N TYR A 342 2.84 15.39 13.93
CA TYR A 342 3.73 14.41 13.30
C TYR A 342 3.91 13.16 14.18
N CYS A 343 4.18 13.35 15.46
CA CYS A 343 4.34 12.23 16.41
C CYS A 343 3.05 11.40 16.52
N ALA A 344 1.89 12.06 16.64
CA ALA A 344 0.60 11.38 16.71
C ALA A 344 0.31 10.57 15.44
N THR A 345 0.61 11.11 14.26
CA THR A 345 0.45 10.36 13.00
C THR A 345 1.40 9.17 12.90
N LEU A 346 2.64 9.31 13.38
CA LEU A 346 3.62 8.22 13.40
C LEU A 346 3.23 7.12 14.38
N GLU A 347 2.72 7.48 15.55
CA GLU A 347 2.18 6.54 16.54
C GLU A 347 0.95 5.81 16.01
N ALA A 348 0.02 6.53 15.35
CA ALA A 348 -1.13 5.95 14.69
C ALA A 348 -0.73 4.99 13.56
N LEU A 349 0.26 5.36 12.75
CA LEU A 349 0.80 4.50 11.69
C LEU A 349 1.46 3.25 12.30
N THR A 350 2.20 3.41 13.40
CA THR A 350 2.82 2.28 14.10
C THR A 350 1.76 1.37 14.72
N ALA A 351 0.68 1.92 15.26
CA ALA A 351 -0.46 1.15 15.78
C ALA A 351 -1.17 0.39 14.66
N ALA A 352 -1.49 1.05 13.54
CA ALA A 352 -2.08 0.43 12.36
C ALA A 352 -1.20 -0.71 11.80
N TYR A 353 0.10 -0.44 11.66
CA TYR A 353 1.10 -1.44 11.27
C TYR A 353 1.06 -2.66 12.20
N ARG A 354 1.10 -2.46 13.53
CA ARG A 354 1.03 -3.58 14.49
C ARG A 354 -0.27 -4.38 14.39
N THR A 355 -1.40 -3.72 14.15
CA THR A 355 -2.69 -4.42 13.97
C THR A 355 -2.74 -5.23 12.67
N GLU A 356 -2.13 -4.72 11.60
CA GLU A 356 -2.14 -5.38 10.29
C GLU A 356 -1.14 -6.54 10.23
N ILE A 357 0.09 -6.35 10.72
CA ILE A 357 1.14 -7.39 10.76
C ILE A 357 0.81 -8.45 11.82
N GLY A 358 0.25 -8.05 12.96
CA GLY A 358 -0.21 -8.98 14.00
C GLY A 358 -1.24 -9.98 13.49
N ASN A 359 -2.02 -9.61 12.47
CA ASN A 359 -2.99 -10.50 11.83
C ASN A 359 -2.40 -11.34 10.68
N GLN A 360 -1.33 -10.88 10.01
CA GLN A 360 -0.75 -11.59 8.86
C GLN A 360 0.19 -12.75 9.24
N PHE A 361 0.74 -12.78 10.45
CA PHE A 361 1.65 -13.84 10.91
C PHE A 361 1.08 -14.71 12.06
N SER A 362 -0.18 -14.49 12.45
CA SER A 362 -0.88 -15.27 13.48
C SER A 362 -1.68 -16.47 12.93
N GLU A 363 -1.36 -16.93 11.72
CA GLU A 363 -1.78 -18.27 11.27
C GLU A 363 -0.58 -19.22 11.26
N LYS A 364 -0.52 -20.02 12.34
CA LYS A 364 0.31 -21.22 12.59
C LYS A 364 1.80 -20.99 12.92
N PRO A 365 2.19 -21.19 14.19
CA PRO A 365 3.56 -21.54 14.52
C PRO A 365 3.78 -23.04 14.22
N SER A 366 4.12 -23.40 12.97
CA SER A 366 4.66 -24.74 12.70
C SER A 366 6.16 -24.76 13.00
N SER A 367 6.46 -25.06 14.27
CA SER A 367 7.51 -25.98 14.73
C SER A 367 8.81 -26.11 13.89
N ARG A 368 9.87 -25.48 14.42
CA ARG A 368 11.13 -26.11 14.88
C ARG A 368 12.07 -26.74 13.83
N ARG A 369 13.27 -26.12 13.78
CA ARG A 369 14.62 -26.60 13.38
C ARG A 369 14.91 -26.78 11.89
N GLU A 370 15.80 -25.90 11.40
CA GLU A 370 17.08 -26.27 10.75
C GLU A 370 17.88 -24.98 10.51
N THR A 371 18.70 -24.52 11.48
CA THR A 371 20.16 -24.67 11.46
C THR A 371 20.83 -24.69 10.08
N LEU A 372 21.49 -23.56 9.78
CA LEU A 372 22.85 -23.50 9.21
C LEU A 372 23.13 -24.40 7.99
N SER A 373 22.88 -23.89 6.78
CA SER A 373 23.74 -24.24 5.64
C SER A 373 23.72 -23.19 4.54
N MET A 374 24.84 -23.09 3.82
CA MET A 374 25.06 -22.35 2.56
C MET A 374 25.34 -20.84 2.64
N ARG A 375 26.47 -20.57 3.31
CA ARG A 375 27.50 -19.64 2.84
C ARG A 375 27.84 -19.89 1.35
N ARG A 376 27.92 -18.78 0.59
CA ARG A 376 28.62 -18.56 -0.71
C ARG A 376 27.99 -19.14 -1.99
N ARG A 377 27.55 -18.22 -2.85
CA ARG A 377 28.08 -18.03 -4.22
C ARG A 377 27.75 -16.61 -4.70
N SER A 378 28.66 -15.68 -4.43
CA SER A 378 28.73 -14.41 -5.13
C SER A 378 29.81 -14.57 -6.19
N THR A 379 29.42 -14.65 -7.45
CA THR A 379 30.30 -14.48 -8.61
C THR A 379 30.62 -12.98 -8.75
N PRO A 380 31.89 -12.55 -8.66
CA PRO A 380 32.25 -11.18 -8.98
C PRO A 380 32.42 -11.08 -10.50
N LEU A 381 31.55 -10.29 -11.15
CA LEU A 381 31.84 -9.79 -12.48
C LEU A 381 32.85 -8.65 -12.36
N LEU A 382 33.93 -8.77 -13.12
CA LEU A 382 35.01 -7.82 -13.28
C LEU A 382 34.47 -6.41 -13.57
N SER A 383 34.97 -5.42 -12.86
CA SER A 383 34.88 -4.01 -13.24
C SER A 383 36.27 -3.40 -13.11
N ILE A 384 36.75 -2.91 -14.25
CA ILE A 384 38.03 -2.26 -14.45
C ILE A 384 38.03 -0.94 -13.66
N PRO A 385 39.09 -0.59 -12.91
CA PRO A 385 39.20 0.71 -12.26
C PRO A 385 39.79 1.72 -13.26
N THR A 386 39.08 2.81 -13.51
CA THR A 386 39.66 4.02 -14.10
C THR A 386 39.74 5.10 -13.02
N ALA A 387 40.88 5.78 -12.99
CA ALA A 387 41.37 6.67 -11.94
C ALA A 387 40.49 7.92 -11.71
N PRO A 388 40.67 8.63 -10.57
CA PRO A 388 39.78 9.69 -10.13
C PRO A 388 40.20 11.03 -10.73
N GLU A 389 39.25 11.76 -11.31
CA GLU A 389 39.42 13.19 -11.56
C GLU A 389 38.43 14.00 -10.73
N LYS A 390 39.03 14.93 -10.00
CA LYS A 390 38.45 15.76 -8.97
C LYS A 390 37.65 16.87 -9.65
N ARG A 391 36.34 17.01 -9.38
CA ARG A 391 35.64 18.30 -9.18
C ARG A 391 34.14 18.14 -8.87
N MET A 392 33.74 18.91 -7.85
CA MET A 392 32.40 19.41 -7.48
C MET A 392 31.47 18.48 -6.70
N ASP A 393 31.11 18.96 -5.51
CA ASP A 393 30.06 18.47 -4.63
C ASP A 393 28.69 18.55 -5.34
N SER A 394 27.97 17.43 -5.36
CA SER A 394 26.51 17.39 -5.16
C SER A 394 26.06 15.94 -5.12
N SER A 395 25.72 15.46 -3.93
CA SER A 395 25.05 14.17 -3.72
C SER A 395 23.83 14.00 -4.66
N ASP A 396 23.20 15.10 -5.04
CA ASP A 396 22.04 15.16 -5.93
C ASP A 396 22.39 14.79 -7.38
N PHE A 397 23.57 15.16 -7.89
CA PHE A 397 24.00 14.81 -9.25
C PHE A 397 24.23 13.29 -9.39
N GLN A 398 24.78 12.66 -8.35
CA GLN A 398 24.96 11.21 -8.31
C GLN A 398 23.62 10.47 -8.15
N ALA A 399 22.66 11.04 -7.40
CA ALA A 399 21.31 10.50 -7.29
C ALA A 399 20.55 10.58 -8.63
N ILE A 400 20.60 11.73 -9.31
CA ILE A 400 20.00 11.94 -10.64
C ILE A 400 20.66 11.03 -11.68
N ALA A 401 21.99 10.89 -11.65
CA ALA A 401 22.72 9.94 -12.50
C ALA A 401 22.27 8.48 -12.26
N GLY A 402 22.01 8.12 -11.00
CA GLY A 402 21.48 6.81 -10.64
C GLY A 402 20.06 6.57 -11.16
N VAL A 403 19.19 7.60 -11.14
CA VAL A 403 17.82 7.51 -11.67
C VAL A 403 17.82 7.43 -13.20
N LEU A 404 18.60 8.28 -13.88
CA LEU A 404 18.73 8.25 -15.34
C LEU A 404 19.26 6.91 -15.85
N ARG A 405 20.24 6.32 -15.14
CA ARG A 405 20.75 4.98 -15.47
C ARG A 405 19.71 3.88 -15.31
N ARG A 406 18.83 3.95 -14.30
CA ARG A 406 17.70 2.99 -14.15
C ARG A 406 16.68 3.11 -15.28
N ILE A 407 16.53 4.32 -15.84
CA ILE A 407 15.64 4.61 -16.97
C ILE A 407 16.34 4.27 -18.31
N GLY A 408 17.65 4.00 -18.30
CA GLY A 408 18.44 3.64 -19.48
C GLY A 408 18.99 4.83 -20.26
N LEU A 409 19.11 6.00 -19.61
CA LEU A 409 19.68 7.23 -20.16
C LEU A 409 21.02 7.54 -19.50
N SER A 410 21.97 8.09 -20.27
CA SER A 410 23.25 8.56 -19.75
C SER A 410 23.15 10.02 -19.29
N VAL A 411 23.96 10.41 -18.32
CA VAL A 411 23.99 11.78 -17.81
C VAL A 411 24.50 12.74 -18.89
N GLU A 412 25.49 12.31 -19.66
CA GLU A 412 26.03 13.02 -20.82
C GLU A 412 25.02 13.26 -21.94
N SER A 413 24.00 12.41 -22.13
CA SER A 413 22.99 12.64 -23.17
C SER A 413 21.91 13.65 -22.78
N VAL A 414 21.77 13.94 -21.47
CA VAL A 414 20.76 14.87 -20.94
C VAL A 414 21.36 16.23 -20.64
N PHE A 415 22.64 16.29 -20.24
CA PHE A 415 23.32 17.52 -19.84
C PHE A 415 24.47 17.95 -20.77
N GLN A 416 24.51 17.45 -22.01
CA GLN A 416 25.47 17.96 -23.00
C GLN A 416 25.21 19.45 -23.27
N VAL A 417 26.10 20.30 -22.76
CA VAL A 417 26.23 21.69 -23.17
C VAL A 417 26.98 21.67 -24.50
N GLU A 418 26.27 21.85 -25.60
CA GLU A 418 26.90 21.92 -26.92
C GLU A 418 27.68 23.23 -27.05
N GLU A 419 29.01 23.11 -27.01
CA GLU A 419 29.97 24.17 -27.36
C GLU A 419 30.09 24.38 -28.89
N GLN A 420 29.17 23.84 -29.70
CA GLN A 420 29.17 24.02 -31.15
C GLN A 420 27.77 24.01 -31.75
N GLY A 421 27.15 25.20 -31.71
CA GLY A 421 26.16 25.73 -32.67
C GLY A 421 25.24 24.72 -33.35
N GLY A 422 24.13 24.36 -32.69
CA GLY A 422 23.09 23.58 -33.36
C GLY A 422 21.89 23.12 -32.53
N LYS A 423 21.09 24.05 -32.00
CA LYS A 423 19.68 23.87 -31.57
C LYS A 423 19.47 23.13 -30.23
N ASP A 424 19.01 23.91 -29.24
CA ASP A 424 18.80 23.62 -27.80
C ASP A 424 17.94 22.40 -27.38
N ASP A 425 17.56 21.48 -28.28
CA ASP A 425 16.48 20.51 -27.98
C ASP A 425 16.95 19.05 -27.74
N CYS A 426 18.25 18.73 -27.82
CA CYS A 426 18.69 17.32 -27.86
C CYS A 426 18.41 16.53 -26.56
N GLY A 427 18.67 17.13 -25.39
CA GLY A 427 18.48 16.47 -24.09
C GLY A 427 17.01 16.36 -23.66
N GLU A 428 16.21 17.39 -23.93
CA GLU A 428 14.77 17.40 -23.64
C GLU A 428 14.01 16.43 -24.54
N ASN A 429 14.37 16.34 -25.82
CA ASN A 429 13.80 15.37 -26.75
C ASN A 429 14.10 13.92 -26.32
N ALA A 430 15.32 13.63 -25.84
CA ALA A 430 15.67 12.29 -25.37
C ALA A 430 14.84 11.86 -24.13
N LEU A 431 14.56 12.80 -23.21
CA LEU A 431 13.68 12.56 -22.07
C LEU A 431 12.21 12.41 -22.50
N PHE A 432 11.76 13.26 -23.42
CA PHE A 432 10.40 13.24 -23.96
C PHE A 432 10.12 11.93 -24.71
N ASP A 433 11.01 11.51 -25.60
CA ASP A 433 10.91 10.26 -26.34
C ASP A 433 10.89 9.04 -25.41
N LYS A 434 11.70 9.07 -24.33
CA LYS A 434 11.71 7.99 -23.35
C LYS A 434 10.42 7.94 -22.53
N LYS A 435 9.89 9.10 -22.13
CA LYS A 435 8.59 9.21 -21.47
C LYS A 435 7.48 8.66 -22.37
N GLN A 436 7.47 9.04 -23.65
CA GLN A 436 6.49 8.55 -24.62
C GLN A 436 6.60 7.03 -24.79
N HIS A 437 7.82 6.49 -24.93
CA HIS A 437 8.06 5.06 -25.00
C HIS A 437 7.58 4.31 -23.74
N ILE A 438 7.77 4.86 -22.53
CA ILE A 438 7.28 4.24 -21.29
C ILE A 438 5.76 4.21 -21.26
N VAL A 439 5.11 5.32 -21.62
CA VAL A 439 3.63 5.40 -21.69
C VAL A 439 3.09 4.42 -22.72
N GLU A 440 3.74 4.29 -23.87
CA GLU A 440 3.35 3.36 -24.91
C GLU A 440 3.58 1.89 -24.51
N CYS A 441 4.69 1.58 -23.83
CA CYS A 441 4.90 0.26 -23.23
C CYS A 441 3.82 -0.06 -22.19
N LEU A 442 3.46 0.87 -21.31
CA LEU A 442 2.39 0.66 -20.33
C LEU A 442 1.04 0.44 -20.99
N ARG A 443 0.73 1.21 -22.04
CA ARG A 443 -0.48 1.03 -22.85
C ARG A 443 -0.48 -0.35 -23.51
N ASN A 444 0.63 -0.76 -24.11
CA ASN A 444 0.78 -2.06 -24.76
C ASN A 444 0.71 -3.24 -23.78
N ILE A 445 1.26 -3.10 -22.57
CA ILE A 445 1.12 -4.09 -21.49
C ILE A 445 -0.33 -4.16 -21.02
N SER A 446 -1.01 -3.03 -20.86
CA SER A 446 -2.41 -2.99 -20.44
C SER A 446 -3.34 -3.63 -21.48
N VAL A 447 -3.11 -3.38 -22.77
CA VAL A 447 -3.86 -3.96 -23.88
C VAL A 447 -3.51 -5.45 -24.03
N GLY A 448 -2.23 -5.80 -23.96
CA GLY A 448 -1.73 -7.17 -24.01
C GLY A 448 -2.16 -8.04 -22.82
N ALA A 449 -2.41 -7.46 -21.65
CA ALA A 449 -2.99 -8.16 -20.50
C ALA A 449 -4.51 -8.35 -20.62
N LYS A 450 -5.22 -7.36 -21.20
CA LYS A 450 -6.67 -7.41 -21.39
C LYS A 450 -7.10 -8.38 -22.49
N LEU A 451 -6.35 -8.49 -23.60
CA LEU A 451 -6.69 -9.36 -24.72
C LEU A 451 -6.84 -10.86 -24.37
N PRO A 452 -5.87 -11.52 -23.70
CA PRO A 452 -6.00 -12.93 -23.32
C PRO A 452 -7.04 -13.13 -22.22
N LEU A 453 -7.26 -12.14 -21.35
CA LEU A 453 -8.32 -12.18 -20.35
C LEU A 453 -9.71 -12.18 -21.01
N VAL A 454 -9.93 -11.29 -21.97
CA VAL A 454 -11.17 -11.21 -22.75
C VAL A 454 -11.39 -12.48 -23.58
N ALA A 455 -10.34 -13.00 -24.22
CA ALA A 455 -10.42 -14.26 -24.96
C ALA A 455 -10.75 -15.48 -24.09
N GLY A 456 -10.33 -15.48 -22.82
CA GLY A 456 -10.70 -16.50 -21.83
C GLY A 456 -12.10 -16.30 -21.23
N LEU A 457 -12.56 -15.05 -21.10
CA LEU A 457 -13.85 -14.72 -20.52
C LEU A 457 -15.00 -15.04 -21.48
N ILE A 458 -14.85 -14.76 -22.78
CA ILE A 458 -15.92 -14.93 -23.79
C ILE A 458 -16.48 -16.36 -23.83
N PRO A 459 -15.66 -17.44 -23.88
CA PRO A 459 -16.18 -18.80 -23.86
C PRO A 459 -16.84 -19.18 -22.53
N SER A 460 -16.32 -18.68 -21.40
CA SER A 460 -16.92 -18.89 -20.08
C SER A 460 -18.27 -18.19 -19.97
N ASP A 461 -18.38 -16.99 -20.51
CA ASP A 461 -19.60 -16.18 -20.52
C ASP A 461 -20.66 -16.85 -21.42
N GLN A 462 -20.26 -17.28 -22.62
CA GLN A 462 -21.11 -18.08 -23.51
C GLN A 462 -21.55 -19.40 -22.88
N ALA A 463 -20.65 -20.13 -22.20
CA ALA A 463 -21.01 -21.37 -21.50
C ALA A 463 -21.97 -21.10 -20.33
N SER A 464 -21.77 -20.00 -19.59
CA SER A 464 -22.66 -19.60 -18.50
C SER A 464 -24.04 -19.19 -19.03
N GLN A 465 -24.09 -18.52 -20.18
CA GLN A 465 -25.33 -18.10 -20.84
C GLN A 465 -26.08 -19.29 -21.43
N LEU A 466 -25.37 -20.30 -21.97
CA LEU A 466 -25.95 -21.57 -22.42
C LEU A 466 -26.46 -22.42 -21.25
N LEU A 467 -25.74 -22.43 -20.12
CA LEU A 467 -26.21 -23.09 -18.90
C LEU A 467 -27.43 -22.37 -18.33
N ALA A 468 -27.41 -21.05 -18.28
CA ALA A 468 -28.54 -20.24 -17.83
C ALA A 468 -29.76 -20.43 -18.74
N SER A 469 -29.57 -20.46 -20.07
CA SER A 469 -30.66 -20.70 -21.01
C SER A 469 -31.24 -22.12 -20.86
N ALA A 470 -30.39 -23.15 -20.79
CA ALA A 470 -30.83 -24.54 -20.60
C ALA A 470 -31.54 -24.78 -19.25
N LEU A 471 -31.07 -24.14 -18.18
CA LEU A 471 -31.71 -24.18 -16.86
C LEU A 471 -33.03 -23.40 -16.84
N SER A 472 -33.15 -22.31 -17.62
CA SER A 472 -34.37 -21.51 -17.73
C SER A 472 -35.42 -22.10 -18.68
N GLU A 473 -35.02 -22.94 -19.64
CA GLU A 473 -35.91 -23.53 -20.65
C GLU A 473 -36.98 -24.47 -20.04
N HIS A 474 -36.68 -25.05 -18.89
CA HIS A 474 -37.57 -25.96 -18.16
C HIS A 474 -38.20 -25.34 -16.89
N SER A 475 -37.85 -24.10 -16.57
CA SER A 475 -38.35 -23.39 -15.39
C SER A 475 -39.46 -22.41 -15.75
N ARG A 476 -40.67 -22.61 -15.21
CA ARG A 476 -41.77 -21.63 -15.29
C ARG A 476 -41.55 -20.39 -14.41
N PHE A 477 -40.44 -20.34 -13.67
CA PHE A 477 -40.08 -19.22 -12.82
C PHE A 477 -38.83 -18.54 -13.38
N LYS A 478 -38.96 -17.24 -13.67
CA LYS A 478 -37.83 -16.36 -13.94
C LYS A 478 -37.03 -16.24 -12.64
N THR A 479 -36.02 -17.10 -12.44
CA THR A 479 -35.12 -17.01 -11.29
C THR A 479 -34.22 -15.80 -11.48
N SER A 480 -34.72 -14.62 -11.11
CA SER A 480 -33.91 -13.43 -10.93
C SER A 480 -33.16 -13.61 -9.62
N LEU A 481 -31.84 -13.78 -9.70
CA LEU A 481 -30.93 -13.66 -8.54
C LEU A 481 -30.63 -12.19 -8.20
N LEU A 482 -31.22 -11.24 -8.94
CA LEU A 482 -31.13 -9.82 -8.63
C LEU A 482 -32.09 -9.52 -7.49
N ASP A 483 -31.51 -9.04 -6.39
CA ASP A 483 -32.22 -8.45 -5.28
C ASP A 483 -33.04 -7.27 -5.81
N ALA A 484 -34.37 -7.35 -5.71
CA ALA A 484 -35.28 -6.33 -6.24
C ALA A 484 -34.99 -4.95 -5.63
N GLU A 485 -34.41 -4.90 -4.44
CA GLU A 485 -33.97 -3.66 -3.82
C GLU A 485 -32.75 -3.03 -4.53
N GLN A 486 -31.85 -3.84 -5.07
CA GLN A 486 -30.68 -3.36 -5.80
C GLN A 486 -31.05 -2.82 -7.17
N ASP A 487 -31.97 -3.48 -7.88
CA ASP A 487 -32.50 -2.98 -9.16
C ASP A 487 -33.27 -1.67 -8.98
N GLN A 488 -34.01 -1.53 -7.87
CA GLN A 488 -34.69 -0.28 -7.54
C GLN A 488 -33.70 0.85 -7.22
N LYS A 489 -32.65 0.56 -6.44
CA LYS A 489 -31.55 1.52 -6.14
C LYS A 489 -30.77 1.90 -7.40
N LEU A 490 -30.51 0.95 -8.31
CA LEU A 490 -29.85 1.22 -9.59
C LEU A 490 -30.73 2.07 -10.50
N SER A 491 -32.03 1.79 -10.57
CA SER A 491 -32.99 2.61 -11.32
C SER A 491 -33.08 4.03 -10.77
N GLU A 492 -33.04 4.19 -9.45
CA GLU A 492 -33.03 5.49 -8.79
C GLU A 492 -31.72 6.25 -9.08
N LEU A 493 -30.57 5.57 -9.00
CA LEU A 493 -29.27 6.15 -9.34
C LEU A 493 -29.17 6.54 -10.82
N GLU A 494 -29.70 5.72 -11.72
CA GLU A 494 -29.78 6.03 -13.15
C GLU A 494 -30.68 7.25 -13.41
N SER A 495 -31.80 7.38 -12.68
CA SER A 495 -32.64 8.56 -12.73
C SER A 495 -31.89 9.82 -12.25
N GLN A 496 -31.11 9.71 -11.18
CA GLN A 496 -30.30 10.81 -10.64
C GLN A 496 -29.17 11.19 -11.60
N LEU A 497 -28.47 10.22 -12.19
CA LEU A 497 -27.45 10.44 -13.21
C LEU A 497 -28.02 11.07 -14.47
N SER A 498 -29.21 10.66 -14.92
CA SER A 498 -29.89 11.30 -16.05
C SER A 498 -30.29 12.75 -15.74
N GLY A 499 -30.64 13.05 -14.49
CA GLY A 499 -30.89 14.40 -14.01
C GLY A 499 -29.62 15.25 -13.99
N LEU A 500 -28.50 14.66 -13.56
CA LEU A 500 -27.19 15.31 -13.50
C LEU A 500 -26.62 15.54 -14.90
N GLN A 501 -26.78 14.58 -15.81
CA GLN A 501 -26.44 14.72 -17.22
C GLN A 501 -27.25 15.85 -17.88
N LYS A 502 -28.57 15.91 -17.65
CA LYS A 502 -29.39 17.05 -18.10
C LYS A 502 -28.97 18.38 -17.46
N GLY A 503 -28.47 18.34 -16.22
CA GLY A 503 -27.89 19.51 -15.54
C GLY A 503 -26.59 19.98 -16.20
N ILE A 504 -25.72 19.04 -16.58
CA ILE A 504 -24.47 19.30 -17.30
C ILE A 504 -24.75 19.79 -18.72
N GLU A 505 -25.71 19.21 -19.44
CA GLU A 505 -26.12 19.67 -20.77
C GLU A 505 -26.77 21.07 -20.74
N ARG A 506 -27.36 21.47 -19.60
CA ARG A 506 -27.88 22.83 -19.39
C ARG A 506 -26.82 23.83 -18.91
N LEU A 507 -25.68 23.35 -18.44
CA LEU A 507 -24.54 24.20 -18.09
C LEU A 507 -23.88 24.67 -19.39
N ASN A 508 -24.18 25.92 -19.74
CA ASN A 508 -23.62 26.56 -20.91
C ASN A 508 -22.13 26.87 -20.65
N LEU A 509 -21.25 25.97 -21.09
CA LEU A 509 -19.78 26.10 -20.97
C LEU A 509 -19.23 27.34 -21.72
N ASP A 510 -20.02 27.93 -22.62
CA ASP A 510 -19.67 29.15 -23.35
C ASP A 510 -19.58 30.39 -22.43
N VAL A 511 -20.18 30.35 -21.23
CA VAL A 511 -20.03 31.44 -20.23
C VAL A 511 -18.61 31.48 -19.67
N LEU A 512 -17.91 30.35 -19.60
CA LEU A 512 -16.51 30.31 -19.16
C LEU A 512 -15.52 30.77 -20.25
N TYR A 513 -15.93 30.69 -21.53
CA TYR A 513 -15.15 31.21 -22.65
C TYR A 513 -15.47 32.67 -23.00
N GLN A 514 -16.53 33.26 -22.43
CA GLN A 514 -16.76 34.71 -22.50
C GLN A 514 -15.74 35.43 -21.61
N ARG A 515 -14.60 35.74 -22.23
CA ARG A 515 -13.57 36.66 -21.74
C ARG A 515 -14.24 37.94 -21.20
N ASP A 516 -14.18 38.13 -19.90
CA ASP A 516 -14.84 39.25 -19.24
C ASP A 516 -14.15 40.56 -19.66
N ARG A 517 -14.83 41.34 -20.50
CA ARG A 517 -14.35 42.65 -20.99
C ARG A 517 -14.04 43.63 -19.85
N SER A 518 -14.58 43.40 -18.66
CA SER A 518 -14.24 44.22 -17.48
C SER A 518 -12.85 43.90 -16.93
N GLN A 519 -12.40 42.65 -17.05
CA GLN A 519 -11.08 42.21 -16.61
C GLN A 519 -9.96 42.73 -17.52
N GLU A 520 -10.19 42.79 -18.85
CA GLU A 520 -9.25 43.42 -19.79
C GLU A 520 -9.12 44.93 -19.55
N LYS A 521 -10.23 45.64 -19.30
CA LYS A 521 -10.20 47.08 -18.94
C LYS A 521 -9.52 47.34 -17.61
N PHE A 522 -9.56 46.38 -16.68
CA PHE A 522 -8.84 46.47 -15.41
C PHE A 522 -7.34 46.26 -15.62
N MET A 523 -6.94 45.28 -16.43
CA MET A 523 -5.54 45.03 -16.79
C MET A 523 -4.93 46.19 -17.60
N GLU A 524 -5.67 46.82 -18.51
CA GLU A 524 -5.22 48.02 -19.24
C GLU A 524 -5.04 49.26 -18.36
N LYS A 525 -5.72 49.35 -17.22
CA LYS A 525 -5.54 50.46 -16.27
C LYS A 525 -4.33 50.28 -15.35
N TRP A 526 -3.75 49.09 -15.32
CA TRP A 526 -2.63 48.71 -14.46
C TRP A 526 -1.33 48.39 -15.22
N ALA A 527 -1.36 48.43 -16.54
CA ALA A 527 -0.19 48.53 -17.40
C ALA A 527 0.10 50.01 -17.70
#